data_AF-A0A7S2N8I8-F1
#
_entry.id   AF-A0A7S2N8I8-F1
#
_cell.length_a   1.000
_cell.length_b   1.000
_cell.length_c   1.000
_cell.angle_alpha   90.00
_cell.angle_beta   90.00
_cell.angle_gamma   90.00
#
_symmetry.space_group_name_H-M   'P 1'
#
loop_
_entity.id
_entity.type
_entity.pdbx_description
1 polymer ?
#
loop_
_entity_poly.entity_id
_entity_poly.type
_entity_poly.pdbx_seq_one_letter_code
_entity_poly.pdbx_strand_id
1 'polypeptide(L)'
;GEEVGECQGALAEFAARFSIDAATPVWFCVFANYQPGDAHGPTIAEQLAMHPFRVVIESAGVKLGHGMCAVHTTCEDLYGRLWCVHEVDAALAEGVQVRAAMSERYISEAARRVELFVEMGCDEQSCMHAAGIRVNTCVAKCGHPGDERMLISIVQQEGGFARLDSVVATFRRVVLPPEVAGQLEAVAALDRLE
;
A
#
# COMPACT_ATOMS: atom_id res chain seq x y z
N GLY A 1 -4.79 -1.43 -14.54
CA GLY A 1 -4.94 0.01 -14.83
C GLY A 1 -5.91 0.60 -13.84
N GLU A 2 -5.49 1.61 -13.08
CA GLU A 2 -6.28 2.17 -11.97
C GLU A 2 -7.60 2.76 -12.49
N GLU A 3 -8.72 2.38 -11.86
CA GLU A 3 -10.04 2.91 -12.18
C GLU A 3 -10.25 4.21 -11.40
N VAL A 4 -10.55 5.30 -12.12
CA VAL A 4 -10.58 6.65 -11.56
C VAL A 4 -11.70 6.79 -10.53
N GLY A 5 -12.86 6.19 -10.77
CA GLY A 5 -13.99 6.21 -9.83
C GLY A 5 -13.65 5.56 -8.49
N GLU A 6 -13.03 4.39 -8.49
CA GLU A 6 -12.56 3.70 -7.30
C GLU A 6 -11.51 4.52 -6.55
N CYS A 7 -10.58 5.17 -7.27
CA CYS A 7 -9.58 6.06 -6.67
C CYS A 7 -10.24 7.27 -5.99
N GLN A 8 -11.19 7.92 -6.66
CA GLN A 8 -11.94 9.05 -6.10
C GLN A 8 -12.74 8.63 -4.86
N GLY A 9 -13.45 7.50 -4.93
CA GLY A 9 -14.20 6.95 -3.81
C GLY A 9 -13.30 6.61 -2.62
N ALA A 10 -12.17 5.95 -2.87
CA ALA A 10 -11.19 5.62 -1.83
C ALA A 10 -10.65 6.86 -1.12
N LEU A 11 -10.33 7.92 -1.85
CA LEU A 11 -9.83 9.18 -1.29
C LEU A 11 -10.92 9.94 -0.53
N ALA A 12 -12.15 9.97 -1.04
CA ALA A 12 -13.28 10.61 -0.36
C ALA A 12 -13.59 9.95 0.99
N GLU A 13 -13.68 8.62 1.01
CA GLU A 13 -13.88 7.83 2.24
C GLU A 13 -12.71 7.99 3.21
N PHE A 14 -11.48 7.98 2.71
CA PHE A 14 -10.28 8.23 3.52
C PHE A 14 -10.33 9.61 4.17
N ALA A 15 -10.64 10.65 3.39
CA ALA A 15 -10.74 12.01 3.89
C ALA A 15 -11.84 12.15 4.95
N ALA A 16 -13.02 11.58 4.71
CA ALA A 16 -14.12 11.57 5.67
C ALA A 16 -13.72 10.87 6.98
N ARG A 17 -13.14 9.67 6.88
CA ARG A 17 -12.72 8.86 8.04
C ARG A 17 -11.67 9.54 8.92
N PHE A 18 -10.77 10.30 8.31
CA PHE A 18 -9.69 10.97 9.02
C PHE A 18 -9.90 12.48 9.19
N SER A 19 -11.12 12.97 8.92
CA SER A 19 -11.51 14.38 9.04
C SER A 19 -10.54 15.32 8.30
N ILE A 20 -10.14 14.92 7.09
CA ILE A 20 -9.28 15.71 6.21
C ILE A 20 -10.17 16.68 5.44
N ASP A 21 -9.81 17.96 5.46
CA ASP A 21 -10.55 19.00 4.76
C ASP A 21 -10.51 18.79 3.24
N ALA A 22 -11.62 19.01 2.55
CA ALA A 22 -11.72 18.80 1.10
C ALA A 22 -10.83 19.75 0.27
N ALA A 23 -10.39 20.88 0.84
CA ALA A 23 -9.43 21.78 0.23
C ALA A 23 -7.96 21.39 0.53
N THR A 24 -7.73 20.29 1.27
CA THR A 24 -6.38 19.79 1.55
C THR A 24 -5.69 19.42 0.24
N PRO A 25 -4.51 20.00 -0.07
CA PRO A 25 -3.76 19.62 -1.26
C PRO A 25 -3.33 18.15 -1.19
N VAL A 26 -3.57 17.42 -2.28
CA VAL A 26 -3.10 16.04 -2.45
C VAL A 26 -2.01 16.01 -3.51
N TRP A 27 -0.92 15.31 -3.21
CA TRP A 27 0.15 15.05 -4.17
C TRP A 27 0.22 13.55 -4.45
N PHE A 28 0.30 13.19 -5.73
CA PHE A 28 0.35 11.79 -6.17
C PHE A 28 1.77 11.38 -6.53
N CYS A 29 2.17 10.19 -6.11
CA CYS A 29 3.51 9.64 -6.35
C CYS A 29 3.88 9.51 -7.83
N VAL A 30 2.89 9.38 -8.71
CA VAL A 30 3.08 9.39 -10.17
C VAL A 30 3.82 10.64 -10.66
N PHE A 31 3.77 11.76 -9.92
CA PHE A 31 4.50 12.97 -10.27
C PHE A 31 6.00 12.93 -9.92
N ALA A 32 6.46 11.97 -9.12
CA ALA A 32 7.88 11.78 -8.80
C ALA A 32 8.60 10.81 -9.75
N ASN A 33 7.87 10.08 -10.59
CA ASN A 33 8.45 9.07 -11.47
C ASN A 33 8.15 9.40 -12.94
N TYR A 34 9.16 9.90 -13.64
CA TYR A 34 9.08 10.17 -15.07
C TYR A 34 9.45 8.90 -15.85
N GLN A 35 8.44 8.22 -16.42
CA GLN A 35 8.62 7.02 -17.24
C GLN A 35 7.83 7.14 -18.56
N PRO A 36 8.25 8.02 -19.48
CA PRO A 36 7.53 8.27 -20.73
C PRO A 36 7.54 7.06 -21.69
N GLY A 37 8.39 6.05 -21.45
CA GLY A 37 8.49 4.86 -22.29
C GLY A 37 9.12 5.11 -23.67
N ASP A 38 9.53 6.34 -23.96
CA ASP A 38 10.13 6.79 -25.22
C ASP A 38 11.66 6.91 -25.15
N ALA A 39 12.27 6.43 -24.06
CA ALA A 39 13.70 6.52 -23.75
C ALA A 39 14.26 7.96 -23.59
N HIS A 40 13.40 8.97 -23.45
CA HIS A 40 13.81 10.34 -23.14
C HIS A 40 13.62 10.63 -21.64
N GLY A 41 14.45 11.54 -21.10
CA GLY A 41 14.41 11.94 -19.69
C GLY A 41 15.40 11.20 -18.77
N PRO A 42 15.37 11.48 -17.46
CA PRO A 42 16.31 10.92 -16.50
C PRO A 42 16.06 9.42 -16.30
N THR A 43 17.15 8.66 -16.22
CA THR A 43 17.16 7.28 -15.74
C THR A 43 16.61 7.18 -14.31
N ILE A 44 16.14 6.00 -13.90
CA ILE A 44 15.70 5.79 -12.51
C ILE A 44 16.82 6.13 -11.51
N ALA A 45 18.07 5.81 -11.84
CA ALA A 45 19.22 6.16 -11.01
C ALA A 45 19.36 7.68 -10.81
N GLU A 46 19.22 8.47 -11.89
CA GLU A 46 19.24 9.94 -11.82
C GLU A 46 18.04 10.47 -11.03
N GLN A 47 16.85 9.91 -11.24
CA GLN A 47 15.66 10.29 -10.48
C GLN A 47 15.83 10.00 -8.99
N LEU A 48 16.36 8.83 -8.62
CA LEU A 48 16.65 8.48 -7.22
C LEU A 48 17.68 9.42 -6.60
N ALA A 49 18.70 9.86 -7.35
CA ALA A 49 19.68 10.84 -6.89
C ALA A 49 19.09 12.24 -6.66
N MET A 50 18.00 12.59 -7.36
CA MET A 50 17.27 13.84 -7.14
C MET A 50 16.30 13.77 -5.95
N HIS A 51 16.03 12.57 -5.45
CA HIS A 51 15.13 12.33 -4.32
C HIS A 51 13.73 12.98 -4.45
N PRO A 52 13.05 12.95 -5.62
CA PRO A 52 11.84 13.73 -5.88
C PRO A 52 10.69 13.38 -4.94
N PHE A 53 10.52 12.09 -4.63
CA PHE A 53 9.52 11.63 -3.67
C PHE A 53 9.89 12.04 -2.23
N ARG A 54 11.17 11.95 -1.87
CA ARG A 54 11.68 12.27 -0.53
C ARG A 54 11.39 13.71 -0.13
N VAL A 55 11.59 14.65 -1.07
CA VAL A 55 11.28 16.08 -0.85
C VAL A 55 9.83 16.29 -0.40
N VAL A 56 8.90 15.47 -0.90
CA VAL A 56 7.48 15.55 -0.52
C VAL A 56 7.26 14.95 0.87
N ILE A 57 7.74 13.73 1.13
CA ILE A 57 7.54 13.06 2.42
C ILE A 57 8.33 13.70 3.56
N GLU A 58 9.35 14.51 3.28
CA GLU A 58 10.06 15.32 4.27
C GLU A 58 9.39 16.67 4.56
N SER A 59 8.44 17.09 3.73
CA SER A 59 7.75 18.37 3.92
C SER A 59 6.96 18.36 5.24
N ALA A 60 6.91 19.52 5.91
CA ALA A 60 6.18 19.67 7.16
C ALA A 60 4.69 19.32 7.02
N GLY A 61 4.08 19.63 5.87
CA GLY A 61 2.68 19.32 5.58
C GLY A 61 2.39 17.82 5.57
N VAL A 62 3.37 16.99 5.19
CA VAL A 62 3.24 15.53 5.22
C VAL A 62 3.64 14.98 6.59
N LYS A 63 4.83 15.32 7.11
CA LYS A 63 5.36 14.79 8.39
C LYS A 63 4.51 15.15 9.61
N LEU A 64 4.02 16.39 9.66
CA LEU A 64 3.24 16.90 10.80
C LEU A 64 1.74 16.96 10.51
N GLY A 65 1.34 16.75 9.25
CA GLY A 65 -0.06 16.78 8.82
C GLY A 65 -0.66 15.39 8.71
N HIS A 66 -1.17 15.06 7.52
CA HIS A 66 -1.98 13.85 7.30
C HIS A 66 -1.17 12.61 6.90
N GLY A 67 0.14 12.75 6.71
CA GLY A 67 1.01 11.64 6.28
C GLY A 67 0.75 11.23 4.83
N MET A 68 0.89 9.94 4.57
CA MET A 68 0.72 9.33 3.25
C MET A 68 -0.39 8.28 3.30
N CYS A 69 -1.16 8.17 2.21
CA CYS A 69 -2.07 7.05 2.01
C CYS A 69 -1.68 6.23 0.78
N ALA A 70 -1.80 4.91 0.88
CA ALA A 70 -1.73 3.99 -0.25
C ALA A 70 -3.16 3.71 -0.72
N VAL A 71 -3.46 4.06 -1.97
CA VAL A 71 -4.79 3.86 -2.57
C VAL A 71 -4.90 2.41 -3.06
N HIS A 72 -5.95 1.72 -2.64
CA HIS A 72 -6.26 0.35 -3.03
C HIS A 72 -7.57 0.30 -3.80
N THR A 73 -7.52 -0.29 -5.00
CA THR A 73 -8.67 -0.48 -5.89
C THR A 73 -8.75 -1.95 -6.29
N THR A 74 -9.88 -2.40 -6.83
CA THR A 74 -10.01 -3.79 -7.29
C THR A 74 -9.27 -4.09 -8.60
N CYS A 75 -8.82 -3.06 -9.32
CA CYS A 75 -8.26 -3.21 -10.65
C CYS A 75 -6.74 -3.41 -10.69
N GLU A 76 -6.02 -2.99 -9.66
CA GLU A 76 -4.56 -3.07 -9.61
C GLU A 76 -4.06 -3.13 -8.16
N ASP A 77 -3.10 -4.02 -7.88
CA ASP A 77 -2.40 -4.03 -6.60
C ASP A 77 -1.13 -3.17 -6.69
N LEU A 78 -1.08 -2.10 -5.89
CA LEU A 78 0.04 -1.17 -5.82
C LEU A 78 1.38 -1.90 -5.59
N TYR A 79 1.35 -2.98 -4.81
CA TYR A 79 2.52 -3.75 -4.40
C TYR A 79 3.03 -4.74 -5.46
N GLY A 80 2.38 -4.80 -6.63
CA GLY A 80 2.97 -5.44 -7.81
C GLY A 80 4.08 -4.60 -8.45
N ARG A 81 4.15 -3.30 -8.13
CA ARG A 81 5.13 -2.34 -8.66
C ARG A 81 6.22 -2.08 -7.62
N LEU A 82 7.46 -2.43 -7.94
CA LEU A 82 8.58 -2.31 -6.99
C LEU A 82 8.86 -0.87 -6.57
N TRP A 83 8.57 0.10 -7.45
CA TRP A 83 8.65 1.53 -7.12
C TRP A 83 7.72 1.91 -5.96
N CYS A 84 6.47 1.45 -5.98
CA CYS A 84 5.51 1.73 -4.91
C CYS A 84 5.90 1.06 -3.58
N VAL A 85 6.55 -0.10 -3.63
CA VAL A 85 7.13 -0.74 -2.44
C VAL A 85 8.23 0.13 -1.84
N HIS A 86 9.13 0.64 -2.68
CA HIS A 86 10.17 1.57 -2.26
C HIS A 86 9.60 2.87 -1.67
N GLU A 87 8.54 3.43 -2.23
CA GLU A 87 7.89 4.65 -1.71
C GLU A 87 7.28 4.45 -0.33
N VAL A 88 6.60 3.32 -0.11
CA VAL A 88 6.10 2.96 1.23
C VAL A 88 7.28 2.83 2.20
N ASP A 89 8.36 2.20 1.79
CA ASP A 89 9.52 2.01 2.64
C ASP A 89 10.21 3.33 3.03
N ALA A 90 10.43 4.20 2.04
CA ALA A 90 11.03 5.52 2.25
C ALA A 90 10.17 6.39 3.17
N ALA A 91 8.84 6.36 3.03
CA ALA A 91 7.93 7.07 3.93
C ALA A 91 8.06 6.58 5.39
N LEU A 92 8.14 5.26 5.58
CA LEU A 92 8.30 4.66 6.91
C LEU A 92 9.65 5.02 7.54
N ALA A 93 10.73 4.97 6.77
CA ALA A 93 12.08 5.35 7.23
C ALA A 93 12.14 6.82 7.68
N GLU A 94 11.34 7.69 7.06
CA GLU A 94 11.22 9.11 7.42
C GLU A 94 10.23 9.38 8.58
N GLY A 95 9.66 8.33 9.17
CA GLY A 95 8.67 8.44 10.25
C GLY A 95 7.33 9.00 9.77
N VAL A 96 7.05 8.96 8.47
CA VAL A 96 5.76 9.37 7.92
C VAL A 96 4.74 8.27 8.18
N GLN A 97 3.59 8.66 8.70
CA GLN A 97 2.49 7.73 8.88
C GLN A 97 1.92 7.32 7.53
N VAL A 98 1.92 6.01 7.27
CA VAL A 98 1.31 5.40 6.08
C VAL A 98 0.00 4.72 6.46
N ARG A 99 -1.06 4.99 5.72
CA ARG A 99 -2.40 4.40 5.91
C ARG A 99 -2.96 3.86 4.59
N ALA A 100 -3.96 2.97 4.64
CA ALA A 100 -4.69 2.56 3.45
C ALA A 100 -5.88 3.49 3.17
N ALA A 101 -6.09 3.82 1.90
CA ALA A 101 -7.32 4.39 1.36
C ALA A 101 -7.91 3.36 0.41
N MET A 102 -9.00 2.69 0.80
CA MET A 102 -9.58 1.59 0.02
C MET A 102 -10.90 2.02 -0.60
N SER A 103 -11.13 1.66 -1.87
CA SER A 103 -12.44 1.86 -2.49
C SER A 103 -13.50 1.00 -1.81
N GLU A 104 -14.77 1.43 -1.84
CA GLU A 104 -15.90 0.63 -1.33
C GLU A 104 -15.95 -0.76 -1.96
N ARG A 105 -15.66 -0.84 -3.26
CA ARG A 105 -15.61 -2.11 -3.99
C ARG A 105 -14.49 -3.01 -3.51
N TYR A 106 -13.30 -2.45 -3.22
CA TYR A 106 -12.20 -3.21 -2.65
C TYR A 106 -12.54 -3.74 -1.26
N ILE A 107 -13.11 -2.90 -0.39
CA ILE A 107 -13.55 -3.32 0.95
C ILE A 107 -14.60 -4.43 0.86
N SER A 108 -15.60 -4.27 0.00
CA SER A 108 -16.68 -5.26 -0.18
C SER A 108 -16.14 -6.61 -0.67
N GLU A 109 -15.22 -6.61 -1.63
CA GLU A 109 -14.61 -7.84 -2.12
C GLU A 109 -13.71 -8.48 -1.06
N ALA A 110 -12.91 -7.69 -0.32
CA ALA A 110 -12.09 -8.19 0.78
C ALA A 110 -12.96 -8.85 1.87
N ALA A 111 -14.05 -8.19 2.28
CA ALA A 111 -15.01 -8.71 3.26
C ALA A 111 -15.63 -10.04 2.78
N ARG A 112 -16.17 -10.07 1.56
CA ARG A 112 -16.74 -11.26 0.94
C ARG A 112 -15.77 -12.43 0.89
N ARG A 113 -14.48 -12.16 0.62
CA ARG A 113 -13.42 -13.17 0.56
C ARG A 113 -13.04 -13.69 1.94
N VAL A 114 -12.99 -12.83 2.97
CA VAL A 114 -12.80 -13.27 4.36
C VAL A 114 -13.94 -14.20 4.77
N GLU A 115 -15.19 -13.76 4.63
CA GLU A 115 -16.37 -14.54 5.03
C GLU A 115 -16.36 -15.94 4.38
N LEU A 116 -16.13 -16.01 3.07
CA LEU A 116 -16.08 -17.28 2.34
C LEU A 116 -15.00 -18.22 2.89
N PHE A 117 -13.79 -17.72 3.18
CA PHE A 117 -12.68 -18.58 3.63
C PHE A 117 -12.84 -18.98 5.11
N VAL A 118 -13.44 -18.12 5.94
CA VAL A 118 -13.82 -18.45 7.31
C VAL A 118 -14.87 -19.55 7.33
N GLU A 119 -15.89 -19.48 6.47
CA GLU A 119 -16.91 -20.53 6.33
C GLU A 119 -16.33 -21.88 5.87
N MET A 120 -15.26 -21.84 5.07
CA MET A 120 -14.53 -23.03 4.64
C MET A 120 -13.58 -23.61 5.70
N GLY A 121 -13.46 -22.97 6.87
CA GLY A 121 -12.57 -23.39 7.94
C GLY A 121 -11.09 -23.20 7.61
N CYS A 122 -10.75 -22.20 6.81
CA CYS A 122 -9.37 -21.85 6.53
C CYS A 122 -8.73 -21.07 7.70
N ASP A 123 -7.40 -21.18 7.83
CA ASP A 123 -6.60 -20.44 8.82
C ASP A 123 -6.58 -18.91 8.54
N GLU A 124 -6.16 -18.11 9.53
CA GLU A 124 -6.11 -16.64 9.43
C GLU A 124 -5.28 -16.19 8.22
N GLN A 125 -4.14 -16.85 7.96
CA GLN A 125 -3.23 -16.44 6.90
C GLN A 125 -3.82 -16.68 5.53
N SER A 126 -4.49 -17.83 5.34
CA SER A 126 -5.24 -18.15 4.14
C SER A 126 -6.39 -17.16 3.91
N CYS A 127 -7.14 -16.80 4.95
CA CYS A 127 -8.21 -15.79 4.87
C CYS A 127 -7.65 -14.42 4.46
N MET A 128 -6.59 -13.95 5.13
CA MET A 128 -5.96 -12.67 4.84
C MET A 128 -5.35 -12.60 3.44
N HIS A 129 -4.74 -13.69 2.98
CA HIS A 129 -4.18 -13.77 1.63
C HIS A 129 -5.29 -13.76 0.57
N ALA A 130 -6.35 -14.54 0.77
CA ALA A 130 -7.47 -14.64 -0.16
C ALA A 130 -8.25 -13.33 -0.32
N ALA A 131 -8.28 -12.50 0.73
CA ALA A 131 -8.90 -11.17 0.74
C ALA A 131 -7.98 -10.05 0.28
N GLY A 132 -6.73 -10.37 -0.11
CA GLY A 132 -5.74 -9.36 -0.51
C GLY A 132 -5.29 -8.46 0.64
N ILE A 133 -5.54 -8.82 1.89
CA ILE A 133 -5.08 -8.05 3.07
C ILE A 133 -3.59 -8.27 3.25
N ARG A 134 -3.14 -9.52 3.13
CA ARG A 134 -1.71 -9.87 3.15
C ARG A 134 -1.13 -9.72 1.75
N VAL A 135 0.09 -9.22 1.68
CA VAL A 135 0.84 -9.03 0.43
C VAL A 135 2.14 -9.83 0.46
N ASN A 136 2.72 -10.01 -0.73
CA ASN A 136 4.06 -10.50 -0.91
C ASN A 136 4.83 -9.51 -1.77
N THR A 137 5.42 -8.49 -1.15
CA THR A 137 6.09 -7.39 -1.84
C THR A 137 7.37 -7.82 -2.57
N CYS A 138 7.92 -9.00 -2.27
CA CYS A 138 9.13 -9.50 -2.96
C CYS A 138 8.86 -9.94 -4.41
N VAL A 139 7.59 -10.13 -4.80
CA VAL A 139 7.21 -10.45 -6.19
C VAL A 139 7.02 -9.20 -7.04
N ALA A 140 7.15 -8.01 -6.44
CA ALA A 140 7.02 -6.74 -7.13
C ALA A 140 8.12 -6.58 -8.19
N LYS A 141 7.76 -5.98 -9.33
CA LYS A 141 8.67 -5.88 -10.49
C LYS A 141 8.86 -4.45 -10.93
N CYS A 142 9.89 -4.23 -11.71
CA CYS A 142 10.00 -3.05 -12.57
C CYS A 142 10.46 -3.46 -13.98
N GLY A 143 10.28 -2.58 -14.96
CA GLY A 143 10.54 -2.93 -16.37
C GLY A 143 12.01 -3.14 -16.72
N HIS A 144 12.94 -2.73 -15.86
CA HIS A 144 14.37 -2.72 -16.13
C HIS A 144 15.18 -3.43 -15.03
N PRO A 145 15.92 -4.51 -15.35
CA PRO A 145 16.62 -5.32 -14.33
C PRO A 145 17.67 -4.59 -13.50
N GLY A 146 18.27 -3.52 -14.05
CA GLY A 146 19.22 -2.70 -13.32
C GLY A 146 18.56 -1.96 -12.16
N ASP A 147 17.38 -1.39 -12.41
CA ASP A 147 16.61 -0.65 -11.42
C ASP A 147 15.98 -1.60 -10.41
N GLU A 148 15.59 -2.79 -10.86
CA GLU A 148 15.07 -3.84 -9.98
C GLU A 148 16.09 -4.23 -8.91
N ARG A 149 17.33 -4.49 -9.32
CA ARG A 149 18.43 -4.80 -8.38
C ARG A 149 18.69 -3.66 -7.41
N MET A 150 18.64 -2.42 -7.89
CA MET A 150 18.87 -1.24 -7.05
C MET A 150 17.78 -1.09 -5.99
N LEU A 151 16.51 -1.14 -6.38
CA LEU A 151 15.38 -1.00 -5.46
C LEU A 151 15.30 -2.18 -4.47
N ILE A 152 15.56 -3.41 -4.92
CA ILE A 152 15.69 -4.57 -4.02
C ILE A 152 16.78 -4.33 -2.99
N SER A 153 17.96 -3.84 -3.40
CA SER A 153 19.06 -3.55 -2.47
C SER A 153 18.67 -2.52 -1.42
N ILE A 154 17.93 -1.47 -1.79
CA ILE A 154 17.46 -0.44 -0.86
C ILE A 154 16.50 -1.07 0.15
N VAL A 155 15.47 -1.79 -0.31
CA VAL A 155 14.49 -2.43 0.58
C VAL A 155 15.15 -3.41 1.56
N GLN A 156 16.15 -4.17 1.10
CA GLN A 156 16.88 -5.12 1.95
C GLN A 156 17.71 -4.41 3.04
N GLN A 157 18.28 -3.23 2.75
CA GLN A 157 19.02 -2.44 3.74
C GLN A 157 18.12 -1.89 4.85
N GLU A 158 16.87 -1.58 4.53
CA GLU A 158 15.87 -1.07 5.48
C GLU A 158 15.12 -2.19 6.22
N GLY A 159 15.60 -3.44 6.18
CA GLY A 159 15.00 -4.57 6.92
C GLY A 159 14.14 -5.52 6.09
N GLY A 160 14.08 -5.33 4.77
CA GLY A 160 13.59 -6.31 3.81
C GLY A 160 12.07 -6.39 3.64
N PHE A 161 11.67 -7.20 2.65
CA PHE A 161 10.27 -7.33 2.22
C PHE A 161 9.32 -7.87 3.30
N ALA A 162 9.78 -8.76 4.17
CA ALA A 162 8.94 -9.31 5.23
C ALA A 162 8.43 -8.23 6.19
N ARG A 163 9.27 -7.23 6.52
CA ARG A 163 8.85 -6.07 7.31
C ARG A 163 7.75 -5.29 6.58
N LEU A 164 7.95 -5.01 5.29
CA LEU A 164 6.98 -4.27 4.49
C LEU A 164 5.65 -5.03 4.35
N ASP A 165 5.69 -6.35 4.16
CA ASP A 165 4.49 -7.18 4.11
C ASP A 165 3.68 -7.09 5.40
N SER A 166 4.34 -7.11 6.56
CA SER A 166 3.69 -6.92 7.87
C SER A 166 3.10 -5.52 8.04
N VAL A 167 3.80 -4.47 7.61
CA VAL A 167 3.31 -3.09 7.68
C VAL A 167 2.09 -2.90 6.79
N VAL A 168 2.15 -3.38 5.54
CA VAL A 168 1.03 -3.31 4.59
C VAL A 168 -0.19 -4.05 5.13
N ALA A 169 0.00 -5.29 5.60
CA ALA A 169 -1.09 -6.06 6.19
C ALA A 169 -1.72 -5.32 7.37
N THR A 170 -0.91 -4.68 8.21
CA THR A 170 -1.39 -3.93 9.38
C THR A 170 -2.28 -2.76 8.98
N PHE A 171 -1.82 -1.86 8.10
CA PHE A 171 -2.67 -0.72 7.72
C PHE A 171 -3.85 -1.13 6.85
N ARG A 172 -3.78 -2.25 6.11
CA ARG A 172 -4.93 -2.78 5.37
C ARG A 172 -6.00 -3.30 6.33
N ARG A 173 -5.61 -4.03 7.39
CA ARG A 173 -6.54 -4.52 8.43
C ARG A 173 -7.30 -3.40 9.13
N VAL A 174 -6.63 -2.28 9.43
CA VAL A 174 -7.25 -1.13 10.13
C VAL A 174 -8.47 -0.59 9.38
N VAL A 175 -8.50 -0.71 8.05
CA VAL A 175 -9.57 -0.12 7.24
C VAL A 175 -10.79 -1.04 7.12
N LEU A 176 -10.65 -2.34 7.42
CA LEU A 176 -11.73 -3.32 7.28
C LEU A 176 -12.94 -3.00 8.18
N PRO A 177 -14.15 -3.44 7.78
CA PRO A 177 -15.33 -3.38 8.63
C PRO A 177 -15.09 -4.11 9.96
N PRO A 178 -15.60 -3.60 11.09
CA PRO A 178 -15.40 -4.22 12.40
C PRO A 178 -15.82 -5.69 12.47
N GLU A 179 -16.87 -6.07 11.74
CA GLU A 179 -17.38 -7.43 11.68
C GLU A 179 -16.36 -8.38 11.03
N VAL A 180 -15.77 -7.95 9.91
CA VAL A 180 -14.73 -8.70 9.18
C VAL A 180 -13.44 -8.80 10.00
N ALA A 181 -13.05 -7.71 10.67
CA ALA A 181 -11.91 -7.72 11.57
C ALA A 181 -12.11 -8.71 12.73
N GLY A 182 -13.30 -8.72 13.34
CA GLY A 182 -13.65 -9.64 14.41
C GLY A 182 -13.66 -11.11 13.98
N GLN A 183 -14.09 -11.41 12.75
CA GLN A 183 -14.00 -12.76 12.19
C GLN A 183 -12.54 -13.22 12.06
N LEU A 184 -11.65 -12.38 11.52
CA LEU A 184 -10.22 -12.71 11.42
C LEU A 184 -9.59 -12.92 12.79
N GLU A 185 -9.94 -12.10 13.78
CA GLU A 185 -9.45 -12.27 15.16
C GLU A 185 -9.93 -13.58 15.80
N ALA A 186 -11.18 -13.98 15.53
CA ALA A 186 -11.73 -15.24 16.01
C ALA A 186 -11.00 -16.45 15.41
N VAL A 187 -10.74 -16.44 14.09
CA VAL A 187 -9.95 -17.49 13.42
C VAL A 187 -8.54 -17.54 13.98
N ALA A 188 -7.88 -16.38 14.11
CA ALA A 188 -6.53 -16.30 14.66
C ALA A 188 -6.44 -16.83 16.10
N ALA A 189 -7.52 -16.70 16.89
CA ALA A 189 -7.57 -17.23 18.24
C ALA A 189 -7.69 -18.76 18.26
N LEU A 190 -8.41 -19.35 17.31
CA LEU A 190 -8.52 -20.80 17.15
C LEU A 190 -7.19 -21.41 16.69
N ASP A 191 -6.53 -20.80 15.70
CA ASP A 191 -5.24 -21.26 15.18
C ASP A 191 -4.14 -21.32 16.25
N ARG A 192 -4.24 -20.52 17.32
CA ARG A 192 -3.29 -20.51 18.45
C ARG A 192 -3.52 -21.63 19.48
N LEU A 193 -4.66 -22.33 19.40
CA LEU A 193 -5.00 -23.41 20.32
C LEU A 193 -4.60 -24.80 19.77
N GLU A 194 -4.28 -24.88 18.48
CA GLU A 194 -3.79 -26.09 17.79
C GLU A 194 -2.25 -26.17 17.78
#